data_AF-A0A7S0K620-F1
#
_entry.id   AF-A0A7S0K620-F1
#
_cell.length_a   1.000
_cell.length_b   1.000
_cell.length_c   1.000
_cell.angle_alpha   90.00
_cell.angle_beta   90.00
_cell.angle_gamma   90.00
#
_symmetry.space_group_name_H-M   'P 1'
#
loop_
_entity.id
_entity.type
_entity.pdbx_description
1 polymer ?
#
loop_
_entity_poly.entity_id
_entity_poly.type
_entity_poly.pdbx_seq_one_letter_code
_entity_poly.pdbx_strand_id
1 'polypeptide(L)'
;MVALMGASGAGKTTLMDCLCGRKNQGNVEGQISINGRTTEPAELAKSIAYVEQTDLHFPEATVREALLFSAALRLPASITAEQREAFVDENLGLLELTTLRDRPVKT
;
A
#
# COMPACT_ATOMS: atom_id res chain seq x y z
N MET A 1 -17.46 -1.79 1.05
CA MET A 1 -16.62 -1.07 2.02
C MET A 1 -16.92 -1.63 3.41
N VAL A 2 -15.89 -1.98 4.19
CA VAL A 2 -16.03 -2.48 5.56
C VAL A 2 -15.28 -1.51 6.47
N ALA A 3 -15.88 -1.14 7.61
CA ALA A 3 -15.26 -0.25 8.59
C ALA A 3 -14.98 -0.99 9.90
N LEU A 4 -13.75 -0.89 10.39
CA LEU A 4 -13.35 -1.41 11.70
C LEU A 4 -13.35 -0.28 12.72
N MET A 5 -14.30 -0.30 13.65
CA MET A 5 -14.50 0.77 14.64
C MET A 5 -14.36 0.24 16.08
N GLY A 6 -13.92 1.10 16.99
CA GLY A 6 -13.68 0.76 18.39
C GLY A 6 -12.83 1.81 19.11
N ALA A 7 -12.83 1.80 20.45
CA ALA A 7 -12.08 2.74 21.28
C ALA A 7 -10.56 2.72 20.99
N SER A 8 -9.84 3.76 21.41
CA SER A 8 -8.37 3.75 21.37
C SER A 8 -7.83 2.58 22.20
N GLY A 9 -6.82 1.86 21.69
CA GLY A 9 -6.29 0.66 22.36
C GLY A 9 -7.11 -0.62 22.16
N ALA A 10 -8.27 -0.59 21.49
CA ALA A 10 -9.08 -1.79 21.23
C ALA A 10 -8.45 -2.80 20.23
N GLY A 11 -7.19 -2.58 19.81
CA GLY A 11 -6.48 -3.50 18.93
C GLY A 11 -6.82 -3.39 17.44
N LYS A 12 -7.48 -2.31 16.98
CA LYS A 12 -7.85 -2.11 15.56
C LYS A 12 -6.63 -2.20 14.63
N THR A 13 -5.61 -1.38 14.90
CA THR A 13 -4.36 -1.38 14.14
C THR A 13 -3.63 -2.72 14.29
N THR A 14 -3.62 -3.30 15.48
CA THR A 14 -3.04 -4.63 15.73
C THR A 14 -3.71 -5.70 14.86
N LEU A 15 -5.04 -5.71 14.76
CA LEU A 15 -5.78 -6.66 13.93
C LEU A 15 -5.42 -6.49 12.45
N MET A 16 -5.39 -5.25 11.94
CA MET A 16 -5.01 -5.01 10.54
C MET A 16 -3.55 -5.40 10.26
N ASP A 17 -2.63 -5.13 11.20
CA ASP A 17 -1.23 -5.55 11.09
C ASP A 17 -1.07 -7.08 11.10
N CYS A 18 -1.82 -7.80 11.94
CA CYS A 18 -1.83 -9.27 11.97
C CYS A 18 -2.40 -9.84 10.67
N LEU A 19 -3.51 -9.28 10.17
CA LEU A 19 -4.09 -9.67 8.89
C LEU A 19 -3.11 -9.43 7.74
N CYS A 20 -2.34 -8.34 7.76
CA CYS A 20 -1.34 -8.08 6.72
C CYS A 20 -0.02 -8.85 6.92
N GLY A 21 0.07 -9.74 7.91
CA GLY A 21 1.28 -10.53 8.20
C GLY A 21 2.46 -9.71 8.73
N ARG A 22 2.22 -8.48 9.20
CA ARG A 22 3.26 -7.55 9.68
C ARG A 22 3.55 -7.68 11.17
N LYS A 23 2.55 -8.06 11.98
CA LYS A 23 2.71 -8.36 13.40
C LYS A 23 2.36 -9.81 13.68
N ASN A 24 3.37 -10.55 14.13
CA ASN A 24 3.24 -11.95 14.55
C ASN A 24 3.62 -12.13 16.03
N GLN A 25 3.61 -11.04 16.81
CA GLN A 25 3.95 -11.10 18.23
C GLN A 25 2.72 -11.51 19.05
N GLY A 26 2.91 -12.51 19.92
CA GLY A 26 1.82 -13.12 20.70
C GLY A 26 1.23 -14.33 20.00
N ASN A 27 0.11 -14.83 20.53
CA ASN A 27 -0.56 -16.00 19.98
C ASN A 27 -1.56 -15.56 18.90
N VAL A 28 -1.22 -15.77 17.63
CA VAL A 28 -2.11 -15.49 16.49
C VAL A 28 -2.63 -16.82 15.98
N GLU A 29 -3.91 -17.07 16.23
CA GLU A 29 -4.61 -18.30 15.82
C GLU A 29 -5.79 -17.95 14.90
N GLY A 30 -6.15 -18.89 14.02
CA GLY A 30 -7.26 -18.74 13.07
C GLY A 30 -6.81 -19.01 11.64
N GLN A 31 -7.74 -18.83 10.70
CA GLN A 31 -7.49 -19.02 9.27
C GLN A 31 -7.97 -17.80 8.49
N ILE A 32 -7.14 -17.36 7.54
CA ILE A 32 -7.49 -16.30 6.60
C ILE A 32 -7.75 -16.94 5.24
N SER A 33 -8.88 -16.60 4.62
CA SER A 33 -9.21 -17.08 3.28
C SER A 33 -9.48 -15.92 2.34
N ILE A 34 -8.93 -16.01 1.12
CA ILE A 34 -9.20 -15.07 0.02
C ILE A 34 -9.79 -15.88 -1.12
N ASN A 35 -10.93 -15.44 -1.68
CA ASN A 35 -11.59 -16.12 -2.80
C ASN A 35 -11.84 -17.62 -2.54
N GLY A 36 -12.17 -17.98 -1.30
CA GLY A 36 -12.45 -19.36 -0.89
C GLY A 36 -11.22 -20.25 -0.69
N ARG A 37 -10.00 -19.69 -0.72
CA ARG A 37 -8.76 -20.42 -0.47
C ARG A 37 -8.09 -19.94 0.81
N THR A 38 -7.81 -20.86 1.72
CA THR A 38 -6.96 -20.56 2.88
C THR A 38 -5.59 -20.13 2.39
N THR A 39 -5.14 -18.96 2.85
CA THR A 39 -3.96 -18.28 2.33
C THR A 39 -3.02 -17.98 3.48
N GLU A 40 -1.75 -18.32 3.31
CA GLU A 40 -0.69 -17.97 4.25
C GLU A 40 -0.44 -16.45 4.22
N PRO A 41 -0.09 -15.81 5.34
CA PRO A 41 0.14 -14.36 5.40
C PRO A 41 1.16 -13.85 4.36
N ALA A 42 2.17 -14.65 4.01
CA ALA A 42 3.16 -14.31 3.00
C ALA A 42 2.60 -14.24 1.57
N GLU A 43 1.62 -15.08 1.23
CA GLU A 43 0.94 -15.05 -0.08
C GLU A 43 -0.10 -13.93 -0.12
N LEU A 44 -0.75 -13.66 1.01
CA LEU A 44 -1.67 -12.55 1.19
C LEU A 44 -0.97 -11.21 0.89
N ALA A 45 0.25 -11.00 1.41
CA ALA A 45 1.04 -9.78 1.19
C ALA A 45 1.35 -9.48 -0.29
N LYS A 46 1.29 -10.48 -1.19
CA LYS A 46 1.45 -10.29 -2.64
C LYS A 46 0.18 -9.79 -3.33
N SER A 47 -0.97 -9.98 -2.70
CA SER A 47 -2.29 -9.77 -3.31
C SER A 47 -3.06 -8.60 -2.69
N ILE A 48 -2.57 -8.02 -1.59
CA ILE A 48 -3.20 -6.89 -0.90
C ILE A 48 -2.27 -5.67 -0.86
N ALA A 49 -2.87 -4.48 -0.76
CA ALA A 49 -2.17 -3.26 -0.43
C ALA A 49 -2.54 -2.82 0.99
N TYR A 50 -1.54 -2.41 1.78
CA TYR A 50 -1.73 -1.85 3.11
C TYR A 50 -1.15 -0.44 3.14
N VAL A 51 -1.95 0.52 3.61
CA VAL A 51 -1.53 1.90 3.83
C VAL A 51 -1.31 2.07 5.33
N GLU A 52 -0.10 2.44 5.71
CA GLU A 52 0.28 2.59 7.10
C GLU A 52 -0.31 3.86 7.71
N GLN A 53 -0.33 3.93 9.04
CA GLN A 53 -0.77 5.13 9.75
C GLN A 53 0.23 6.29 9.64
N THR A 54 1.51 5.97 9.42
CA THR A 54 2.58 6.96 9.21
C THR A 54 3.05 6.90 7.78
N ASP A 55 3.11 8.05 7.12
CA ASP A 55 3.62 8.16 5.77
C ASP A 55 5.15 8.03 5.76
N LEU A 56 5.68 7.25 4.82
CA LEU A 56 7.12 7.08 4.63
C LEU A 56 7.50 7.48 3.21
N HIS A 57 8.01 8.69 3.06
CA HIS A 57 8.46 9.25 1.78
C HIS A 57 9.84 9.87 1.91
N PHE A 58 10.56 9.92 0.78
CA PHE A 58 11.79 10.69 0.67
C PHE A 58 11.44 12.19 0.71
N PRO A 59 11.98 12.97 1.66
CA PRO A 59 11.59 14.37 1.86
C PRO A 59 11.82 15.26 0.64
N GLU A 60 12.83 14.93 -0.16
CA GLU A 60 13.23 15.69 -1.34
C GLU A 60 12.50 15.26 -2.61
N ALA A 61 11.80 14.12 -2.61
CA ALA A 61 11.13 13.60 -3.78
C ALA A 61 9.77 14.29 -4.01
N THR A 62 9.48 14.58 -5.26
CA THR A 62 8.17 15.07 -5.68
C THR A 62 7.11 13.95 -5.68
N VAL A 63 5.83 14.32 -5.70
CA VAL A 63 4.72 13.34 -5.79
C VAL A 63 4.89 12.44 -7.02
N ARG A 64 5.24 13.01 -8.19
CA ARG A 64 5.47 12.22 -9.41
C ARG A 64 6.66 11.28 -9.28
N GLU A 65 7.77 11.75 -8.72
CA GLU A 65 8.97 10.91 -8.53
C GLU A 65 8.71 9.76 -7.55
N ALA A 66 7.99 10.02 -6.46
CA ALA A 66 7.61 8.98 -5.49
C ALA A 66 6.75 7.89 -6.14
N LEU A 67 5.79 8.28 -6.99
CA LEU A 67 4.96 7.34 -7.74
C LEU A 67 5.76 6.57 -8.81
N LEU A 68 6.65 7.24 -9.55
CA LEU A 68 7.54 6.60 -10.51
C LEU A 68 8.47 5.58 -9.85
N PHE A 69 9.04 5.92 -8.70
CA PHE A 69 9.88 5.02 -7.92
C PHE A 69 9.10 3.78 -7.46
N SER A 70 7.90 3.98 -6.93
CA SER A 70 7.01 2.88 -6.54
C SER A 70 6.63 1.99 -7.73
N ALA A 71 6.25 2.60 -8.87
CA ALA A 71 5.91 1.89 -10.10
C ALA A 71 7.10 1.11 -10.65
N ALA A 72 8.31 1.65 -10.58
CA ALA A 72 9.52 0.99 -11.04
C ALA A 72 9.86 -0.29 -10.27
N LEU A 73 9.55 -0.33 -8.97
CA LEU A 73 9.81 -1.49 -8.11
C LEU A 73 8.70 -2.53 -8.14
N ARG A 74 7.45 -2.11 -8.37
CA ARG A 74 6.27 -2.98 -8.27
C ARG A 74 5.77 -3.51 -9.61
N LEU A 75 6.03 -2.81 -10.72
CA LEU A 75 5.62 -3.27 -12.04
C LEU A 75 6.59 -4.32 -12.60
N PRO A 76 6.09 -5.26 -13.43
CA PRO A 76 6.94 -6.24 -14.10
C PRO A 76 8.00 -5.59 -14.98
N ALA A 77 9.16 -6.25 -15.10
CA ALA A 77 10.28 -5.78 -15.94
C ALA A 77 9.94 -5.73 -17.45
N SER A 78 8.83 -6.35 -17.88
CA SER A 78 8.33 -6.29 -19.25
C SER A 78 7.71 -4.94 -19.63
N ILE A 79 7.43 -4.07 -18.65
CA ILE A 79 6.84 -2.75 -18.87
C ILE A 79 7.93 -1.74 -19.24
N THR A 80 7.74 -1.09 -20.39
CA THR A 80 8.63 -0.05 -20.90
C THR A 80 8.61 1.21 -20.02
N ALA A 81 9.61 2.08 -20.17
CA ALA A 81 9.65 3.34 -19.44
C ALA A 81 8.44 4.22 -19.78
N GLU A 82 8.08 4.27 -21.06
CA GLU A 82 6.96 5.06 -21.58
C GLU A 82 5.62 4.57 -21.01
N GLN A 83 5.40 3.25 -20.96
CA GLN A 83 4.20 2.67 -20.35
C GLN A 83 4.13 2.93 -18.85
N ARG A 84 5.27 2.94 -18.16
CA ARG A 84 5.35 3.24 -16.73
C ARG A 84 5.02 4.69 -16.44
N GLU A 85 5.54 5.62 -17.23
CA GLU A 85 5.22 7.04 -17.10
C GLU A 85 3.74 7.29 -17.38
N ALA A 86 3.19 6.70 -18.44
CA ALA A 86 1.76 6.80 -18.74
C ALA A 86 0.89 6.27 -17.60
N PHE A 87 1.26 5.14 -17.00
CA PHE A 87 0.59 4.58 -15.83
C PHE A 87 0.62 5.54 -14.63
N VAL A 88 1.76 6.17 -14.34
CA VAL A 88 1.86 7.14 -13.23
C VAL A 88 1.03 8.39 -13.50
N ASP A 89 1.07 8.92 -14.72
CA ASP A 89 0.33 10.13 -15.08
C ASP A 89 -1.20 9.87 -15.05
N GLU A 90 -1.65 8.67 -15.44
CA GLU A 90 -3.04 8.23 -15.27
C GLU A 90 -3.44 8.18 -13.79
N ASN A 91 -2.61 7.56 -12.93
CA ASN A 91 -2.88 7.47 -11.49
C ASN A 91 -2.90 8.85 -10.81
N LEU A 92 -2.02 9.78 -11.24
CA LEU A 92 -2.06 11.17 -10.77
C LEU A 92 -3.38 11.85 -11.13
N GLY A 93 -3.91 11.59 -12.32
CA GLY A 93 -5.23 12.09 -12.74
C GLY A 93 -6.37 11.47 -11.92
N LEU A 94 -6.36 10.15 -11.72
CA LEU A 94 -7.38 9.43 -10.95
C LEU A 94 -7.44 9.87 -9.48
N LEU A 95 -6.29 10.23 -8.90
CA LEU A 95 -6.19 10.73 -7.52
C LEU A 95 -6.33 12.25 -7.42
N GLU A 96 -6.57 12.94 -8.54
CA GLU A 96 -6.66 14.41 -8.63
C GLU A 96 -5.39 15.15 -8.14
N LEU A 97 -4.24 14.48 -8.21
CA LEU A 97 -2.94 14.99 -7.74
C LEU A 97 -2.15 15.72 -8.84
N THR A 98 -2.69 15.86 -10.05
CA THR A 98 -2.00 16.46 -11.21
C THR A 98 -1.41 17.84 -10.91
N THR A 99 -2.10 18.67 -10.13
CA THR A 99 -1.65 20.02 -9.76
C THR A 99 -0.52 20.02 -8.71
N LEU A 100 -0.33 18.89 -8.03
CA LEU A 100 0.66 18.69 -6.96
C LEU A 100 1.86 17.85 -7.43
N ARG A 101 1.87 17.39 -8.69
CA ARG A 101 2.83 16.40 -9.20
C ARG A 101 4.30 16.79 -8.97
N ASP A 102 4.63 18.08 -9.08
CA ASP A 102 5.99 18.63 -8.98
C ASP A 102 6.28 19.20 -7.58
N ARG A 103 5.39 18.98 -6.60
CA ARG A 103 5.60 19.40 -5.21
C ARG A 103 6.31 18.31 -4.41
N PRO A 104 7.26 18.66 -3.53
CA PRO A 104 7.88 17.70 -2.64
C PRO A 104 6.83 17.10 -1.68
N VAL A 105 6.94 15.80 -1.44
CA VAL A 105 6.07 15.09 -0.49
C VAL A 105 6.50 15.50 0.92
N LYS A 106 5.72 16.38 1.56
CA LYS A 106 5.95 16.77 2.95
C LYS A 106 5.31 15.71 3.86
N THR A 107 6.16 14.96 4.57
CA THR A 107 5.80 14.08 5.68
C THR A 107 5.47 14.87 6.95
#